data_AF-A0A328U455-F1
#
_entry.id   AF-A0A328U455-F1
#
_cell.length_a   1.000
_cell.length_b   1.000
_cell.length_c   1.000
_cell.angle_alpha   90.00
_cell.angle_beta   90.00
_cell.angle_gamma   90.00
#
_symmetry.space_group_name_H-M   'P 1'
#
loop_
_entity.id
_entity.type
_entity.pdbx_description
1 polymer ?
#
loop_
_entity_poly.entity_id
_entity_poly.type
_entity_poly.pdbx_seq_one_letter_code
_entity_poly.pdbx_strand_id
1 'polypeptide(L)'
;MKRTSRVLGVMLFLTFGLPVTGHLHAQEQQPIKIFIDGANIAFTHQPLLLEGTTMVPFRLIFEKLGYAVQWNKAERTVLAKRYGTDIALRLDSVIGAVNEVQYWLSQPPLLTKGTTYVPLRYIAEASGAEVRWNSEQRSVHINHTDKLTKEEQIRHFLNKYFYSLSLNEYIGEAIQANSVKLGRTEIMNIDVSPEGNTAEAIFQVELTAAKGSQFSTFLIELQERLTIDEGLVWSIDPSARTLRVIHETPMSVNSEDLYMDELLMRNPPPALSELSSIEDVAAFIIRHWEYGTDRAAVEQILKDLKVPIHHHSNGMNYRIDFRAKEGYVYNSENGMRPDIESLRKGTLQGQLWLEWNSRQKLERLDLYWTRTGDNRKPKYVFTYGTSFGGSWY
;
A
#
# COMPACT_ATOMS: atom_id res chain seq x y z
N MET A 1 82.01 -22.38 24.95
CA MET A 1 80.90 -23.16 24.32
C MET A 1 79.62 -22.94 25.13
N LYS A 2 78.46 -22.87 24.45
CA LYS A 2 77.08 -23.32 24.83
C LYS A 2 76.75 -23.47 26.35
N ARG A 3 75.60 -23.05 26.89
CA ARG A 3 74.26 -22.81 26.30
C ARG A 3 73.35 -22.00 27.26
N THR A 4 72.26 -21.46 26.73
CA THR A 4 71.22 -20.65 27.41
C THR A 4 70.13 -21.47 28.12
N SER A 5 69.46 -20.87 29.12
CA SER A 5 68.02 -21.04 29.39
C SER A 5 67.44 -19.82 30.13
N ARG A 6 66.24 -19.37 29.74
CA ARG A 6 65.43 -18.33 30.41
C ARG A 6 64.01 -18.87 30.60
N VAL A 7 63.45 -18.73 31.80
CA VAL A 7 62.02 -18.88 32.14
C VAL A 7 61.76 -17.83 33.23
N LEU A 8 61.13 -16.68 32.94
CA LEU A 8 59.69 -16.43 32.75
C LEU A 8 58.89 -16.57 34.07
N GLY A 9 58.69 -15.44 34.75
CA GLY A 9 57.81 -15.29 35.92
C GLY A 9 56.59 -14.42 35.58
N VAL A 10 55.41 -14.82 36.05
CA VAL A 10 54.11 -14.29 35.62
C VAL A 10 53.76 -12.97 36.31
N MET A 11 53.21 -12.01 35.56
CA MET A 11 52.63 -10.77 36.08
C MET A 11 51.13 -10.93 36.32
N LEU A 12 50.66 -10.62 37.53
CA LEU A 12 49.26 -10.71 37.94
C LEU A 12 48.54 -9.39 37.65
N PHE A 13 47.60 -9.37 36.71
CA PHE A 13 46.69 -8.24 36.50
C PHE A 13 45.38 -8.47 37.28
N LEU A 14 45.14 -7.66 38.31
CA LEU A 14 43.79 -7.47 38.86
C LEU A 14 43.00 -6.54 37.92
N THR A 15 41.89 -7.01 37.37
CA THR A 15 40.89 -6.16 36.73
C THR A 15 39.59 -6.20 37.53
N PHE A 16 39.20 -5.03 38.07
CA PHE A 16 37.91 -4.84 38.73
C PHE A 16 36.78 -4.94 37.70
N GLY A 17 35.91 -5.94 37.85
CA GLY A 17 34.69 -6.05 37.05
C GLY A 17 33.62 -5.09 37.56
N LEU A 18 33.48 -3.92 36.93
CA LEU A 18 32.29 -3.09 37.12
C LEU A 18 31.12 -3.71 36.33
N PRO A 19 29.97 -4.00 36.97
CA PRO A 19 28.79 -4.44 36.23
C PRO A 19 28.25 -3.25 35.42
N VAL A 20 28.44 -3.29 34.10
CA VAL A 20 27.77 -2.37 33.19
C VAL A 20 26.30 -2.77 33.14
N THR A 21 25.50 -2.25 34.08
CA THR A 21 24.04 -2.28 33.99
C THR A 21 23.62 -1.31 32.90
N GLY A 22 23.77 -1.76 31.65
CA GLY A 22 23.16 -1.13 30.49
C GLY A 22 21.66 -1.23 30.60
N HIS A 23 21.04 -0.29 31.33
CA HIS A 23 19.61 -0.10 31.29
C HIS A 23 19.25 0.34 29.87
N LEU A 24 18.81 -0.61 29.05
CA LEU A 24 18.07 -0.33 27.84
C LEU A 24 16.77 0.36 28.25
N HIS A 25 16.80 1.68 28.37
CA HIS A 25 15.60 2.48 28.47
C HIS A 25 14.87 2.32 27.14
N ALA A 26 13.87 1.43 27.11
CA ALA A 26 12.83 1.47 26.11
C ALA A 26 12.17 2.85 26.23
N GLN A 27 12.56 3.78 25.36
CA GLN A 27 12.07 5.14 25.39
C GLN A 27 10.58 5.10 25.03
N GLU A 28 9.74 5.20 26.06
CA GLU A 28 8.29 5.16 25.93
C GLU A 28 7.86 6.27 24.96
N GLN A 29 7.43 5.86 23.76
CA GLN A 29 7.15 6.81 22.69
C GLN A 29 5.94 7.64 23.08
N GLN A 30 6.12 8.96 23.21
CA GLN A 30 5.02 9.84 23.60
C GLN A 30 3.82 9.67 22.66
N PRO A 31 2.59 9.56 23.23
CA PRO A 31 1.38 9.30 22.47
C PRO A 31 1.10 10.44 21.48
N ILE A 32 0.57 10.08 20.31
CA ILE A 32 0.23 11.02 19.26
C ILE A 32 -0.99 11.84 19.68
N LYS A 33 -0.84 13.17 19.71
CA LYS A 33 -1.96 14.09 19.99
C LYS A 33 -2.73 14.37 18.70
N ILE A 34 -4.04 14.52 18.79
CA ILE A 34 -4.90 14.79 17.63
C ILE A 34 -5.81 15.95 17.97
N PHE A 35 -5.81 16.97 17.13
CA PHE A 35 -6.61 18.17 17.26
C PHE A 35 -7.61 18.24 16.10
N ILE A 36 -8.87 18.57 16.39
CA ILE A 36 -9.88 18.89 15.37
C ILE A 36 -10.31 20.34 15.60
N ASP A 37 -10.13 21.20 14.59
CA ASP A 37 -10.31 22.67 14.68
C ASP A 37 -9.59 23.29 15.90
N GLY A 38 -8.40 22.80 16.22
CA GLY A 38 -7.60 23.22 17.38
C GLY A 38 -8.03 22.63 18.73
N ALA A 39 -9.14 21.88 18.81
CA ALA A 39 -9.57 21.19 20.03
C ALA A 39 -8.89 19.81 20.16
N ASN A 40 -8.17 19.58 21.26
CA ASN A 40 -7.52 18.29 21.53
C ASN A 40 -8.55 17.17 21.77
N ILE A 41 -8.42 16.06 21.06
CA ILE A 41 -9.33 14.92 21.13
C ILE A 41 -8.80 13.90 22.15
N ALA A 42 -9.60 13.66 23.20
CA ALA A 42 -9.35 12.61 24.17
C ALA A 42 -9.88 11.26 23.66
N PHE A 43 -9.05 10.23 23.68
CA PHE A 43 -9.41 8.89 23.22
C PHE A 43 -9.59 7.90 24.37
N THR A 44 -10.71 7.19 24.39
CA THR A 44 -10.91 6.01 25.26
C THR A 44 -9.99 4.85 24.85
N HIS A 45 -9.77 4.68 23.55
CA HIS A 45 -8.85 3.72 22.96
C HIS A 45 -7.75 4.49 22.22
N GLN A 46 -6.52 4.45 22.72
CA GLN A 46 -5.43 5.27 22.18
C GLN A 46 -5.18 5.00 20.68
N PRO A 47 -4.81 6.02 19.89
CA PRO A 47 -4.25 5.85 18.56
C PRO A 47 -3.04 4.90 18.58
N LEU A 48 -2.85 4.15 17.51
CA LEU A 48 -1.71 3.22 17.37
C LEU A 48 -0.93 3.55 16.09
N LEU A 49 0.38 3.29 16.13
CA LEU A 49 1.26 3.44 14.98
C LEU A 49 1.46 2.07 14.33
N LEU A 50 0.90 1.86 13.14
CA LEU A 50 1.03 0.64 12.35
C LEU A 50 1.87 0.95 11.12
N GLU A 51 3.09 0.42 11.07
CA GLU A 51 4.02 0.58 9.92
C GLU A 51 4.22 2.04 9.47
N GLY A 52 4.27 2.97 10.44
CA GLY A 52 4.39 4.40 10.19
C GLY A 52 3.06 5.14 9.93
N THR A 53 1.95 4.42 9.70
CA THR A 53 0.60 4.99 9.61
C THR A 53 0.01 5.20 11.01
N THR A 54 -0.51 6.39 11.28
CA THR A 54 -1.31 6.65 12.49
C THR A 54 -2.73 6.12 12.29
N MET A 55 -3.08 5.10 13.07
CA MET A 55 -4.39 4.45 13.06
C MET A 55 -5.20 4.91 14.28
N VAL A 56 -6.48 5.22 14.07
CA VAL A 56 -7.37 5.78 15.11
C VAL A 56 -8.72 5.07 15.21
N PRO A 57 -9.39 5.09 16.37
CA PRO A 57 -10.78 4.67 16.48
C PRO A 57 -11.69 5.50 15.56
N PHE A 58 -12.24 4.87 14.52
CA PHE A 58 -12.92 5.57 13.43
C PHE A 58 -14.06 6.49 13.88
N ARG A 59 -14.94 5.97 14.74
CA ARG A 59 -16.21 6.60 15.12
C ARG A 59 -16.01 7.98 15.72
N LEU A 60 -15.08 8.11 16.68
CA LEU A 60 -14.84 9.37 17.38
C LEU A 60 -14.40 10.49 16.43
N ILE A 61 -13.55 10.19 15.45
CA ILE A 61 -13.08 11.20 14.49
C ILE A 61 -14.20 11.58 13.52
N PHE A 62 -14.87 10.59 12.92
CA PHE A 62 -16.00 10.87 12.01
C PHE A 62 -17.13 11.66 12.68
N GLU A 63 -17.54 11.29 13.90
CA GLU A 63 -18.58 12.03 14.66
C GLU A 63 -18.14 13.45 15.00
N LYS A 64 -16.85 13.67 15.33
CA LYS A 64 -16.29 15.01 15.55
C LYS A 64 -16.21 15.86 14.28
N LEU A 65 -16.15 15.21 13.11
CA LEU A 65 -16.25 15.83 11.79
C LEU A 65 -17.71 15.91 11.28
N GLY A 66 -18.69 15.62 12.14
CA GLY A 66 -20.12 15.74 11.86
C GLY A 66 -20.71 14.63 10.98
N TYR A 67 -20.04 13.48 10.83
CA TYR A 67 -20.56 12.34 10.08
C TYR A 67 -21.45 11.45 10.94
N ALA A 68 -22.55 10.99 10.37
CA ALA A 68 -23.35 9.89 10.90
C ALA A 68 -22.63 8.56 10.56
N VAL A 69 -22.35 7.75 11.58
CA VAL A 69 -21.47 6.57 11.45
C VAL A 69 -22.22 5.27 11.71
N GLN A 70 -22.21 4.36 10.74
CA GLN A 70 -22.79 3.03 10.83
C GLN A 70 -21.73 1.93 10.63
N TRP A 71 -21.97 0.78 11.25
CA TRP A 71 -21.18 -0.44 11.03
C TRP A 71 -22.06 -1.50 10.33
N ASN A 72 -21.75 -1.83 9.09
CA ASN A 72 -22.34 -2.95 8.38
C ASN A 72 -21.62 -4.25 8.79
N LYS A 73 -22.24 -5.01 9.70
CA LYS A 73 -21.69 -6.27 10.21
C LYS A 73 -21.60 -7.37 9.14
N ALA A 74 -22.48 -7.38 8.13
CA ALA A 74 -22.51 -8.44 7.12
C ALA A 74 -21.36 -8.30 6.10
N GLU A 75 -21.02 -7.07 5.74
CA GLU A 75 -19.92 -6.73 4.82
C GLU A 75 -18.59 -6.47 5.52
N ARG A 76 -18.61 -6.31 6.85
CA ARG A 76 -17.49 -5.81 7.67
C ARG A 76 -17.06 -4.39 7.25
N THR A 77 -18.04 -3.52 7.00
CA THR A 77 -17.82 -2.18 6.44
C THR A 77 -18.22 -1.08 7.41
N VAL A 78 -17.31 -0.15 7.67
CA VAL A 78 -17.60 1.18 8.23
C VAL A 78 -18.24 2.02 7.13
N LEU A 79 -19.42 2.56 7.41
CA LEU A 79 -20.11 3.53 6.57
C LEU A 79 -20.18 4.85 7.34
N ALA A 80 -19.78 5.96 6.73
CA ALA A 80 -19.90 7.29 7.31
C ALA A 80 -20.57 8.23 6.30
N LYS A 81 -21.61 8.95 6.72
CA LYS A 81 -22.42 9.82 5.86
C LYS A 81 -22.53 11.24 6.41
N ARG A 82 -22.34 12.25 5.56
CA ARG A 82 -22.56 13.67 5.87
C ARG A 82 -22.79 14.45 4.59
N TYR A 83 -23.87 15.22 4.49
CA TYR A 83 -24.06 16.22 3.40
C TYR A 83 -23.66 15.71 2.00
N GLY A 84 -24.37 14.69 1.47
CA GLY A 84 -24.06 14.10 0.15
C GLY A 84 -22.72 13.35 0.05
N THR A 85 -21.95 13.27 1.14
CA THR A 85 -20.68 12.53 1.21
C THR A 85 -20.90 11.18 1.87
N ASP A 86 -20.71 10.12 1.10
CA ASP A 86 -20.78 8.72 1.51
C ASP A 86 -19.38 8.12 1.50
N ILE A 87 -18.89 7.68 2.67
CA ILE A 87 -17.58 7.07 2.85
C ILE A 87 -17.76 5.61 3.25
N ALA A 88 -17.09 4.70 2.54
CA ALA A 88 -17.10 3.27 2.82
C ALA A 88 -15.67 2.73 3.07
N LEU A 89 -15.49 2.07 4.21
CA LEU A 89 -14.22 1.52 4.67
C LEU A 89 -14.41 0.08 5.16
N ARG A 90 -14.03 -0.91 4.35
CA ARG A 90 -14.16 -2.32 4.70
C ARG A 90 -12.94 -2.79 5.50
N LEU A 91 -13.15 -3.60 6.54
CA LEU A 91 -12.06 -4.25 7.27
C LEU A 91 -11.18 -5.07 6.31
N ASP A 92 -9.88 -5.07 6.60
CA ASP A 92 -8.87 -5.87 5.91
C ASP A 92 -8.71 -5.52 4.41
N SER A 93 -9.40 -4.47 3.97
CA SER A 93 -9.39 -3.91 2.61
C SER A 93 -8.65 -2.59 2.61
N VAL A 94 -7.63 -2.45 1.77
CA VAL A 94 -6.91 -1.17 1.56
C VAL A 94 -7.54 -0.29 0.49
N ILE A 95 -8.69 -0.71 -0.05
CA ILE A 95 -9.57 0.15 -0.84
C ILE A 95 -10.61 0.73 0.11
N GLY A 96 -10.71 2.06 0.13
CA GLY A 96 -11.86 2.80 0.63
C GLY A 96 -12.57 3.53 -0.52
N ALA A 97 -13.85 3.84 -0.36
CA ALA A 97 -14.59 4.65 -1.32
C ALA A 97 -15.11 5.95 -0.70
N VAL A 98 -15.15 7.01 -1.49
CA VAL A 98 -15.84 8.27 -1.16
C VAL A 98 -16.66 8.68 -2.37
N ASN A 99 -17.99 8.76 -2.21
CA ASN A 99 -18.95 9.01 -3.29
C ASN A 99 -18.71 8.07 -4.48
N GLU A 100 -18.66 6.77 -4.18
CA GLU A 100 -18.40 5.65 -5.12
C GLU A 100 -16.99 5.62 -5.74
N VAL A 101 -16.28 6.77 -5.81
CA VAL A 101 -14.88 6.85 -6.26
C VAL A 101 -13.98 6.09 -5.30
N GLN A 102 -13.18 5.18 -5.84
CA GLN A 102 -12.28 4.31 -5.07
C GLN A 102 -10.90 4.95 -4.88
N TYR A 103 -10.38 4.79 -3.66
CA TYR A 103 -9.15 5.39 -3.18
C TYR A 103 -8.32 4.40 -2.37
N TRP A 104 -7.03 4.68 -2.37
CA TRP A 104 -5.98 3.91 -1.74
C TRP A 104 -5.79 4.26 -0.26
N LEU A 105 -5.77 3.25 0.61
CA LEU A 105 -5.50 3.38 2.03
C LEU A 105 -4.04 2.99 2.34
N SER A 106 -3.36 3.77 3.18
CA SER A 106 -1.97 3.47 3.56
C SER A 106 -1.83 2.22 4.47
N GLN A 107 -2.92 1.81 5.10
CA GLN A 107 -3.08 0.57 5.88
C GLN A 107 -4.58 0.18 5.86
N PRO A 108 -4.93 -1.11 5.93
CA PRO A 108 -6.32 -1.53 5.95
C PRO A 108 -7.00 -1.17 7.29
N PRO A 109 -8.33 -0.92 7.30
CA PRO A 109 -9.12 -0.88 8.52
C PRO A 109 -8.98 -2.18 9.33
N LEU A 110 -8.69 -2.05 10.62
CA LEU A 110 -8.21 -3.10 11.52
C LEU A 110 -9.17 -3.22 12.71
N LEU A 111 -9.70 -4.41 12.99
CA LEU A 111 -10.49 -4.65 14.21
C LEU A 111 -9.61 -5.27 15.29
N THR A 112 -9.35 -4.54 16.39
CA THR A 112 -8.58 -5.06 17.53
C THR A 112 -9.21 -4.66 18.86
N LYS A 113 -9.25 -5.62 19.80
CA LYS A 113 -9.84 -5.46 21.15
C LYS A 113 -11.27 -4.87 21.16
N GLY A 114 -12.06 -5.17 20.12
CA GLY A 114 -13.44 -4.66 19.96
C GLY A 114 -13.56 -3.27 19.33
N THR A 115 -12.45 -2.63 18.98
CA THR A 115 -12.40 -1.29 18.35
C THR A 115 -11.90 -1.40 16.92
N THR A 116 -12.65 -0.84 15.97
CA THR A 116 -12.17 -0.66 14.59
C THR A 116 -11.27 0.57 14.52
N TYR A 117 -10.07 0.37 13.99
CA TYR A 117 -9.07 1.36 13.71
C TYR A 117 -8.96 1.59 12.20
N VAL A 118 -8.74 2.83 11.78
CA VAL A 118 -8.58 3.21 10.37
C VAL A 118 -7.45 4.24 10.22
N PRO A 119 -6.86 4.41 9.02
CA PRO A 119 -5.85 5.44 8.79
C PRO A 119 -6.42 6.84 9.04
N LEU A 120 -5.79 7.59 9.95
CA LEU A 120 -6.24 8.93 10.35
C LEU A 120 -6.27 9.92 9.19
N ARG A 121 -5.23 9.88 8.34
CA ARG A 121 -5.13 10.71 7.14
C ARG A 121 -6.34 10.49 6.23
N TYR A 122 -6.67 9.22 5.98
CA TYR A 122 -7.80 8.88 5.12
C TYR A 122 -9.12 9.36 5.71
N ILE A 123 -9.40 9.22 7.02
CA ILE A 123 -10.66 9.73 7.59
C ILE A 123 -10.85 11.22 7.24
N ALA A 124 -9.81 12.01 7.51
CA ALA A 124 -9.91 13.45 7.37
C ALA A 124 -9.97 13.87 5.89
N GLU A 125 -9.11 13.34 5.01
CA GLU A 125 -9.18 13.59 3.56
C GLU A 125 -10.48 13.02 2.92
N ALA A 126 -11.00 11.91 3.44
CA ALA A 126 -12.31 11.39 3.04
C ALA A 126 -13.46 12.29 3.49
N SER A 127 -13.33 12.88 4.68
CA SER A 127 -14.33 13.81 5.24
C SER A 127 -14.33 15.20 4.59
N GLY A 128 -13.35 15.48 3.72
CA GLY A 128 -13.10 16.81 3.14
C GLY A 128 -12.35 17.77 4.07
N ALA A 129 -11.66 17.28 5.09
CA ALA A 129 -10.91 18.07 6.07
C ALA A 129 -9.40 18.09 5.78
N GLU A 130 -8.75 19.23 6.02
CA GLU A 130 -7.30 19.37 5.86
C GLU A 130 -6.55 18.66 6.99
N VAL A 131 -5.51 17.89 6.67
CA VAL A 131 -4.63 17.23 7.64
C VAL A 131 -3.23 17.84 7.62
N ARG A 132 -2.72 18.24 8.79
CA ARG A 132 -1.32 18.65 8.97
C ARG A 132 -0.67 17.84 10.08
N TRP A 133 0.55 17.35 9.82
CA TRP A 133 1.40 16.70 10.83
C TRP A 133 2.43 17.69 11.36
N ASN A 134 2.52 17.83 12.68
CA ASN A 134 3.60 18.52 13.36
C ASN A 134 4.51 17.47 14.02
N SER A 135 5.70 17.29 13.43
CA SER A 135 6.72 16.33 13.89
C SER A 135 7.31 16.69 15.26
N GLU A 136 7.56 17.98 15.50
CA GLU A 136 8.14 18.49 16.76
C GLU A 136 7.22 18.23 17.95
N GLN A 137 5.92 18.48 17.77
CA GLN A 137 4.89 18.32 18.80
C GLN A 137 4.25 16.92 18.81
N ARG A 138 4.62 16.03 17.87
CA ARG A 138 3.99 14.72 17.60
C ARG A 138 2.45 14.84 17.55
N SER A 139 1.95 15.84 16.83
CA SER A 139 0.52 16.15 16.76
C SER A 139 -0.02 16.18 15.34
N VAL A 140 -1.23 15.65 15.17
CA VAL A 140 -2.02 15.76 13.94
C VAL A 140 -3.07 16.83 14.15
N HIS A 141 -3.18 17.75 13.22
CA HIS A 141 -4.20 18.80 13.20
C HIS A 141 -5.12 18.54 12.02
N ILE A 142 -6.42 18.47 12.30
CA ILE A 142 -7.49 18.29 11.32
C ILE A 142 -8.37 19.52 11.36
N ASN A 143 -8.56 20.19 10.23
CA ASN A 143 -9.40 21.39 10.16
C ASN A 143 -10.50 21.20 9.11
N HIS A 144 -11.73 21.61 9.43
CA HIS A 144 -12.79 21.64 8.44
C HIS A 144 -12.47 22.67 7.34
N THR A 145 -12.77 22.31 6.09
CA THR A 145 -12.54 23.17 4.90
C THR A 145 -13.72 24.08 4.57
N ASP A 146 -14.79 24.04 5.37
CA ASP A 146 -15.95 24.93 5.27
C ASP A 146 -15.60 26.41 5.50
N LYS A 147 -14.46 26.68 6.16
CA LYS A 147 -13.86 28.02 6.35
C LYS A 147 -12.92 28.45 5.22
N LEU A 148 -12.57 27.56 4.30
CA LEU A 148 -11.71 27.88 3.15
C LEU A 148 -12.51 28.53 2.03
N THR A 149 -11.82 29.26 1.16
CA THR A 149 -12.40 29.77 -0.09
C THR A 149 -12.82 28.64 -1.02
N LYS A 150 -13.70 28.91 -1.98
CA LYS A 150 -14.13 27.92 -2.98
C LYS A 150 -12.96 27.34 -3.77
N GLU A 151 -12.00 28.18 -4.15
CA GLU A 151 -10.78 27.76 -4.84
C GLU A 151 -9.93 26.80 -3.98
N GLU A 152 -9.72 27.12 -2.70
CA GLU A 152 -8.99 26.24 -1.77
C GLU A 152 -9.70 24.91 -1.53
N GLN A 153 -11.05 24.90 -1.46
CA GLN A 153 -11.85 23.68 -1.40
C GLN A 153 -11.64 22.81 -2.67
N ILE A 154 -11.62 23.42 -3.86
CA ILE A 154 -11.34 22.73 -5.12
C ILE A 154 -9.90 22.19 -5.14
N ARG A 155 -8.89 22.99 -4.72
CA ARG A 155 -7.49 22.55 -4.64
C ARG A 155 -7.33 21.35 -3.73
N HIS A 156 -7.98 21.37 -2.55
CA HIS A 156 -7.96 20.24 -1.61
C HIS A 156 -8.60 18.98 -2.22
N PHE A 157 -9.77 19.13 -2.87
CA PHE A 157 -10.44 18.03 -3.57
C PHE A 157 -9.60 17.44 -4.71
N LEU A 158 -9.06 18.28 -5.60
CA LEU A 158 -8.26 17.86 -6.75
C LEU A 158 -6.98 17.11 -6.32
N ASN A 159 -6.28 17.63 -5.31
CA ASN A 159 -5.08 16.98 -4.76
C ASN A 159 -5.34 15.54 -4.30
N LYS A 160 -6.54 15.24 -3.83
CA LYS A 160 -6.96 13.86 -3.48
C LYS A 160 -7.41 13.08 -4.71
N TYR A 161 -8.19 13.70 -5.59
CA TYR A 161 -8.72 13.09 -6.82
C TYR A 161 -7.61 12.56 -7.73
N PHE A 162 -6.44 13.21 -7.76
CA PHE A 162 -5.26 12.74 -8.50
C PHE A 162 -4.77 11.34 -8.09
N TYR A 163 -5.12 10.85 -6.90
CA TYR A 163 -4.79 9.51 -6.42
C TYR A 163 -5.97 8.53 -6.50
N SER A 164 -7.04 8.86 -7.22
CA SER A 164 -8.17 7.96 -7.44
C SER A 164 -7.82 6.85 -8.46
N LEU A 165 -8.35 5.65 -8.22
CA LEU A 165 -8.19 4.51 -9.15
C LEU A 165 -8.74 4.84 -10.54
N SER A 166 -9.94 5.42 -10.59
CA SER A 166 -10.65 5.79 -11.81
C SER A 166 -9.91 6.80 -12.70
N LEU A 167 -9.09 7.69 -12.12
CA LEU A 167 -8.29 8.61 -12.92
C LEU A 167 -7.07 7.89 -13.54
N ASN A 168 -6.41 7.01 -12.78
CA ASN A 168 -5.29 6.22 -13.29
C ASN A 168 -5.71 5.33 -14.46
N GLU A 169 -6.84 4.65 -14.32
CA GLU A 169 -7.46 3.80 -15.35
C GLU A 169 -7.78 4.63 -16.62
N TYR A 170 -8.52 5.74 -16.46
CA TYR A 170 -8.85 6.64 -17.57
C TYR A 170 -7.60 7.16 -18.31
N ILE A 171 -6.56 7.57 -17.57
CA ILE A 171 -5.32 8.05 -18.20
C ILE A 171 -4.65 6.93 -19.00
N GLY A 172 -4.59 5.71 -18.44
CA GLY A 172 -4.05 4.53 -19.12
C GLY A 172 -4.76 4.23 -20.43
N GLU A 173 -6.09 4.17 -20.41
CA GLU A 173 -6.91 3.99 -21.61
C GLU A 173 -6.69 5.11 -22.64
N ALA A 174 -6.74 6.37 -22.19
CA ALA A 174 -6.64 7.54 -23.05
C ALA A 174 -5.29 7.68 -23.77
N ILE A 175 -4.19 7.27 -23.12
CA ILE A 175 -2.85 7.26 -23.74
C ILE A 175 -2.47 5.91 -24.34
N GLN A 176 -3.34 4.90 -24.30
CA GLN A 176 -3.09 3.53 -24.76
C GLN A 176 -1.89 2.85 -24.06
N ALA A 177 -1.78 3.03 -22.74
CA ALA A 177 -0.75 2.41 -21.92
C ALA A 177 -1.29 1.22 -21.10
N ASN A 178 -0.45 0.19 -20.95
CA ASN A 178 -0.76 -1.02 -20.19
C ASN A 178 -0.50 -0.84 -18.68
N SER A 179 0.37 0.09 -18.32
CA SER A 179 0.63 0.50 -16.94
C SER A 179 0.89 2.01 -16.89
N VAL A 180 0.38 2.69 -15.86
CA VAL A 180 0.56 4.12 -15.61
C VAL A 180 0.99 4.32 -14.16
N LYS A 181 2.07 5.07 -13.99
CA LYS A 181 2.55 5.56 -12.70
C LYS A 181 2.55 7.08 -12.72
N LEU A 182 1.62 7.70 -12.02
CA LEU A 182 1.61 9.15 -11.86
C LEU A 182 2.84 9.60 -11.07
N GLY A 183 3.43 10.70 -11.52
CA GLY A 183 4.55 11.39 -10.90
C GLY A 183 4.08 12.68 -10.24
N ARG A 184 4.60 13.82 -10.70
CA ARG A 184 4.18 15.14 -10.24
C ARG A 184 2.85 15.53 -10.88
N THR A 185 1.92 16.02 -10.07
CA THR A 185 0.72 16.72 -10.56
C THR A 185 0.74 18.17 -10.12
N GLU A 186 0.32 19.08 -11.01
CA GLU A 186 0.26 20.51 -10.75
C GLU A 186 -1.04 21.12 -11.27
N ILE A 187 -1.74 21.84 -10.40
CA ILE A 187 -2.97 22.56 -10.75
C ILE A 187 -2.58 23.89 -11.39
N MET A 188 -2.67 23.96 -12.71
CA MET A 188 -2.28 25.13 -13.51
C MET A 188 -3.29 26.27 -13.38
N ASN A 189 -4.59 25.95 -13.40
CA ASN A 189 -5.67 26.92 -13.26
C ASN A 189 -6.88 26.30 -12.57
N ILE A 190 -7.62 27.13 -11.83
CA ILE A 190 -8.99 26.87 -11.40
C ILE A 190 -9.79 28.14 -11.73
N ASP A 191 -10.80 28.01 -12.57
CA ASP A 191 -11.79 29.05 -12.81
C ASP A 191 -13.10 28.67 -12.11
N VAL A 192 -13.57 29.51 -11.19
CA VAL A 192 -14.78 29.26 -10.41
C VAL A 192 -15.91 30.12 -10.95
N SER A 193 -17.02 29.49 -11.32
CA SER A 193 -18.22 30.19 -11.81
C SER A 193 -18.66 31.32 -10.86
N PRO A 194 -19.25 32.43 -11.37
CA PRO A 194 -19.78 33.51 -10.54
C PRO A 194 -20.77 33.06 -9.47
N GLU A 195 -21.53 31.99 -9.75
CA GLU A 195 -22.48 31.36 -8.84
C GLU A 195 -21.81 30.51 -7.74
N GLY A 196 -20.52 30.17 -7.91
CA GLY A 196 -19.73 29.40 -6.95
C GLY A 196 -20.13 27.92 -6.83
N ASN A 197 -20.95 27.42 -7.76
CA ASN A 197 -21.50 26.04 -7.76
C ASN A 197 -20.87 25.12 -8.84
N THR A 198 -20.10 25.69 -9.76
CA THR A 198 -19.30 24.96 -10.75
C THR A 198 -17.91 25.56 -10.89
N ALA A 199 -16.97 24.78 -11.39
CA ALA A 199 -15.63 25.25 -11.72
C ALA A 199 -15.03 24.45 -12.88
N GLU A 200 -14.05 25.02 -13.57
CA GLU A 200 -13.16 24.30 -14.47
C GLU A 200 -11.75 24.29 -13.90
N ALA A 201 -11.11 23.13 -13.91
CA ALA A 201 -9.72 22.98 -13.47
C ALA A 201 -8.86 22.42 -14.59
N ILE A 202 -7.71 23.06 -14.82
CA ILE A 202 -6.67 22.58 -15.71
C ILE A 202 -5.47 22.16 -14.86
N PHE A 203 -5.00 20.95 -15.06
CA PHE A 203 -3.83 20.42 -14.37
C PHE A 203 -2.90 19.69 -15.34
N GLN A 204 -1.62 19.72 -15.02
CA GLN A 204 -0.59 18.98 -15.71
C GLN A 204 -0.14 17.80 -14.84
N VAL A 205 -0.01 16.63 -15.47
CA VAL A 205 0.47 15.41 -14.82
C VAL A 205 1.71 14.93 -15.55
N GLU A 206 2.84 14.94 -14.85
CA GLU A 206 4.00 14.13 -15.22
C GLU A 206 3.70 12.68 -14.82
N LEU A 207 3.90 11.73 -15.74
CA LEU A 207 3.73 10.32 -15.46
C LEU A 207 4.72 9.45 -16.24
N THR A 208 4.95 8.24 -15.76
CA THR A 208 5.63 7.18 -16.51
C THR A 208 4.59 6.17 -16.96
N ALA A 209 4.65 5.72 -18.21
CA ALA A 209 3.75 4.68 -18.69
C ALA A 209 4.41 3.72 -19.69
N ALA A 210 3.92 2.48 -19.71
CA ALA A 210 4.35 1.42 -20.62
C ALA A 210 3.38 1.26 -21.79
N LYS A 211 3.86 1.42 -23.02
CA LYS A 211 3.14 1.14 -24.27
C LYS A 211 3.74 -0.11 -24.89
N GLY A 212 3.19 -1.29 -24.57
CA GLY A 212 3.89 -2.55 -24.80
C GLY A 212 5.25 -2.53 -24.09
N SER A 213 6.33 -2.92 -24.78
CA SER A 213 7.69 -2.94 -24.23
C SER A 213 8.41 -1.59 -24.18
N GLN A 214 7.79 -0.50 -24.65
CA GLN A 214 8.39 0.84 -24.62
C GLN A 214 7.88 1.63 -23.41
N PHE A 215 8.82 2.25 -22.70
CA PHE A 215 8.54 3.15 -21.60
C PHE A 215 8.76 4.57 -22.06
N SER A 216 7.84 5.45 -21.69
CA SER A 216 8.00 6.87 -21.91
C SER A 216 7.61 7.64 -20.64
N THR A 217 8.25 8.77 -20.40
CA THR A 217 7.69 9.83 -19.55
C THR A 217 6.73 10.66 -20.39
N PHE A 218 5.59 11.01 -19.81
CA PHE A 218 4.58 11.86 -20.41
C PHE A 218 4.40 13.09 -19.55
N LEU A 219 4.21 14.23 -20.22
CA LEU A 219 3.52 15.37 -19.64
C LEU A 219 2.16 15.44 -20.32
N ILE A 220 1.10 15.20 -19.55
CA ILE A 220 -0.29 15.37 -20.02
C ILE A 220 -0.91 16.60 -19.39
N GLU A 221 -1.85 17.20 -20.11
CA GLU A 221 -2.79 18.19 -19.60
C GLU A 221 -4.16 17.54 -19.49
N LEU A 222 -4.84 17.78 -18.39
CA LEU A 222 -6.20 17.36 -18.13
C LEU A 222 -7.04 18.59 -17.80
N GLN A 223 -8.20 18.69 -18.43
CA GLN A 223 -9.25 19.64 -18.08
C GLN A 223 -10.41 18.84 -17.51
N GLU A 224 -10.78 19.14 -16.28
CA GLU A 224 -11.95 18.57 -15.59
C GLU A 224 -12.95 19.68 -15.29
N ARG A 225 -14.23 19.36 -15.43
CA ARG A 225 -15.30 20.19 -14.91
C ARG A 225 -15.69 19.69 -13.52
N LEU A 226 -15.92 20.61 -12.60
CA LEU A 226 -16.37 20.33 -11.24
C LEU A 226 -17.74 20.94 -10.97
N THR A 227 -18.52 20.23 -10.17
CA THR A 227 -19.78 20.69 -9.58
C THR A 227 -19.74 20.52 -8.07
N ILE A 228 -20.48 21.36 -7.34
CA ILE A 228 -20.67 21.22 -5.88
C ILE A 228 -22.17 21.23 -5.59
N ASP A 229 -22.65 20.10 -5.07
CA ASP A 229 -24.05 19.92 -4.73
C ASP A 229 -24.38 20.63 -3.40
N GLU A 230 -25.66 20.55 -2.97
CA GLU A 230 -26.16 21.07 -1.68
C GLU A 230 -25.35 20.57 -0.46
N GLY A 231 -24.52 19.54 -0.64
CA GLY A 231 -23.66 18.94 0.36
C GLY A 231 -22.31 19.63 0.66
N LEU A 232 -21.98 20.73 -0.02
CA LEU A 232 -20.67 21.42 0.09
C LEU A 232 -19.44 20.60 -0.34
N VAL A 233 -19.61 19.50 -1.06
CA VAL A 233 -18.51 18.67 -1.56
C VAL A 233 -18.45 18.72 -3.09
N TRP A 234 -17.23 18.95 -3.59
CA TRP A 234 -16.95 18.96 -5.01
C TRP A 234 -16.96 17.55 -5.60
N SER A 235 -17.42 17.44 -6.83
CA SER A 235 -17.39 16.23 -7.64
C SER A 235 -16.89 16.55 -9.05
N ILE A 236 -16.38 15.54 -9.75
CA ILE A 236 -15.96 15.65 -11.15
C ILE A 236 -17.15 15.30 -12.04
N ASP A 237 -17.38 16.11 -13.08
CA ASP A 237 -18.22 15.76 -14.23
C ASP A 237 -17.33 15.17 -15.34
N PRO A 238 -17.18 13.83 -15.43
CA PRO A 238 -16.29 13.20 -16.40
C PRO A 238 -16.79 13.33 -17.84
N SER A 239 -18.05 13.74 -18.07
CA SER A 239 -18.62 13.86 -19.42
C SER A 239 -18.01 15.01 -20.22
N ALA A 240 -17.46 16.01 -19.53
CA ALA A 240 -16.78 17.17 -20.10
C ALA A 240 -15.23 17.05 -20.09
N ARG A 241 -14.68 15.93 -19.61
CA ARG A 241 -13.23 15.75 -19.46
C ARG A 241 -12.51 15.80 -20.80
N THR A 242 -11.38 16.51 -20.85
CA THR A 242 -10.43 16.40 -21.96
C THR A 242 -9.04 16.06 -21.46
N LEU A 243 -8.30 15.26 -22.24
CA LEU A 243 -6.90 14.91 -22.02
C LEU A 243 -6.10 15.26 -23.27
N ARG A 244 -4.95 15.91 -23.09
CA ARG A 244 -3.99 16.23 -24.15
C ARG A 244 -2.59 15.81 -23.74
N VAL A 245 -1.93 14.97 -24.52
CA VAL A 245 -0.49 14.72 -24.35
C VAL A 245 0.28 15.95 -24.83
N ILE A 246 0.96 16.65 -23.91
CA ILE A 246 1.83 17.79 -24.24
C ILE A 246 3.18 17.27 -24.75
N HIS A 247 3.72 16.26 -24.07
CA HIS A 247 5.01 15.66 -24.42
C HIS A 247 5.05 14.16 -24.11
N GLU A 248 5.78 13.41 -24.92
CA GLU A 248 6.17 12.02 -24.67
C GLU A 248 7.67 11.89 -24.94
N THR A 249 8.46 11.52 -23.92
CA THR A 249 9.89 11.21 -24.05
C THR A 249 10.10 9.71 -23.85
N PRO A 250 10.54 8.96 -24.87
CA PRO A 250 10.97 7.59 -24.68
C PRO A 250 12.12 7.51 -23.67
N MET A 251 12.03 6.60 -22.71
CA MET A 251 13.08 6.34 -21.73
C MET A 251 13.94 5.14 -22.17
N SER A 252 15.26 5.31 -22.13
CA SER A 252 16.19 4.18 -22.12
C SER A 252 16.25 3.65 -20.69
N VAL A 253 15.39 2.68 -20.38
CA VAL A 253 15.30 2.13 -19.02
C VAL A 253 16.24 0.94 -18.87
N ASN A 254 16.92 0.86 -17.72
CA ASN A 254 17.77 -0.27 -17.41
C ASN A 254 16.93 -1.52 -17.10
N SER A 255 17.38 -2.72 -17.50
CA SER A 255 16.65 -3.98 -17.27
C SER A 255 16.66 -4.47 -15.81
N GLU A 256 17.27 -3.70 -14.89
CA GLU A 256 17.02 -3.81 -13.44
C GLU A 256 15.71 -3.10 -13.03
N ASP A 257 15.35 -1.97 -13.66
CA ASP A 257 14.20 -1.14 -13.28
C ASP A 257 12.89 -1.58 -13.96
N LEU A 258 12.97 -2.23 -15.13
CA LEU A 258 11.81 -2.80 -15.86
C LEU A 258 11.45 -4.23 -15.50
N TYR A 259 12.14 -4.85 -14.55
CA TYR A 259 12.01 -6.30 -14.33
C TYR A 259 10.56 -6.76 -14.10
N MET A 260 9.75 -5.97 -13.40
CA MET A 260 8.34 -6.29 -13.17
C MET A 260 7.48 -6.14 -14.44
N ASP A 261 7.72 -5.11 -15.26
CA ASP A 261 6.98 -4.96 -16.51
C ASP A 261 7.41 -6.00 -17.56
N GLU A 262 8.70 -6.35 -17.66
CA GLU A 262 9.20 -7.47 -18.47
C GLU A 262 8.52 -8.79 -18.06
N LEU A 263 8.36 -9.02 -16.75
CA LEU A 263 7.66 -10.16 -16.17
C LEU A 263 6.16 -10.14 -16.51
N LEU A 264 5.52 -8.97 -16.45
CA LEU A 264 4.13 -8.74 -16.88
C LEU A 264 3.93 -8.86 -18.40
N MET A 265 5.00 -8.89 -19.20
CA MET A 265 4.97 -9.16 -20.64
C MET A 265 5.31 -10.61 -21.00
N ARG A 266 5.96 -11.38 -20.11
CA ARG A 266 6.17 -12.83 -20.33
C ARG A 266 4.83 -13.54 -20.52
N ASN A 267 4.76 -14.40 -21.54
CA ASN A 267 3.66 -15.34 -21.70
C ASN A 267 4.08 -16.70 -21.09
N PRO A 268 3.76 -16.97 -19.81
CA PRO A 268 4.15 -18.23 -19.17
C PRO A 268 3.43 -19.42 -19.83
N PRO A 269 3.97 -20.64 -19.72
CA PRO A 269 3.26 -21.86 -20.09
C PRO A 269 1.86 -21.95 -19.47
N PRO A 270 0.89 -22.61 -20.14
CA PRO A 270 -0.52 -22.62 -19.73
C PRO A 270 -0.80 -23.38 -18.42
N ALA A 271 0.17 -24.12 -17.87
CA ALA A 271 0.02 -24.87 -16.63
C ALA A 271 1.22 -24.71 -15.68
N LEU A 272 0.95 -24.65 -14.37
CA LEU A 272 1.97 -24.60 -13.30
C LEU A 272 2.98 -25.76 -13.35
N SER A 273 2.57 -26.89 -13.92
CA SER A 273 3.39 -28.09 -14.10
C SER A 273 4.47 -27.96 -15.18
N GLU A 274 4.40 -26.94 -16.03
CA GLU A 274 5.29 -26.69 -17.18
C GLU A 274 6.29 -25.55 -16.94
N LEU A 275 6.22 -24.87 -15.80
CA LEU A 275 6.96 -23.63 -15.53
C LEU A 275 8.46 -23.87 -15.30
N SER A 276 9.28 -23.34 -16.22
CA SER A 276 10.72 -23.65 -16.34
C SER A 276 11.63 -22.86 -15.41
N SER A 277 11.23 -21.64 -15.05
CA SER A 277 11.95 -20.69 -14.18
C SER A 277 11.07 -20.15 -13.05
N ILE A 278 11.68 -19.52 -12.03
CA ILE A 278 10.91 -18.86 -10.96
C ILE A 278 10.18 -17.61 -11.49
N GLU A 279 10.73 -16.99 -12.52
CA GLU A 279 10.09 -15.91 -13.27
C GLU A 279 8.84 -16.38 -14.03
N ASP A 280 8.80 -17.62 -14.54
CA ASP A 280 7.57 -18.17 -15.14
C ASP A 280 6.50 -18.42 -14.06
N VAL A 281 6.90 -18.86 -12.87
CA VAL A 281 6.02 -19.00 -11.69
C VAL A 281 5.43 -17.66 -11.29
N ALA A 282 6.26 -16.61 -11.20
CA ALA A 282 5.79 -15.28 -10.87
C ALA A 282 4.85 -14.72 -11.95
N ALA A 283 5.25 -14.72 -13.22
CA ALA A 283 4.40 -14.27 -14.32
C ALA A 283 3.07 -15.05 -14.42
N PHE A 284 3.08 -16.37 -14.13
CA PHE A 284 1.86 -17.17 -14.11
C PHE A 284 0.92 -16.75 -12.98
N ILE A 285 1.42 -16.68 -11.75
CA ILE A 285 0.62 -16.29 -10.56
C ILE A 285 0.00 -14.91 -10.77
N ILE A 286 0.82 -13.95 -11.23
CA ILE A 286 0.43 -12.55 -11.45
C ILE A 286 -0.70 -12.41 -12.48
N ARG A 287 -0.78 -13.31 -13.46
CA ARG A 287 -1.79 -13.28 -14.52
C ARG A 287 -3.09 -14.01 -14.18
N HIS A 288 -3.08 -14.95 -13.24
CA HIS A 288 -4.20 -15.87 -13.01
C HIS A 288 -5.03 -15.56 -11.77
N TRP A 289 -4.49 -14.85 -10.77
CA TRP A 289 -5.17 -14.64 -9.50
C TRP A 289 -5.25 -13.17 -9.11
N GLU A 290 -6.47 -12.71 -8.81
CA GLU A 290 -6.77 -11.37 -8.35
C GLU A 290 -7.44 -11.32 -6.97
N TYR A 291 -7.51 -10.14 -6.36
CA TYR A 291 -8.21 -9.97 -5.09
C TYR A 291 -9.67 -10.41 -5.23
N GLY A 292 -10.15 -11.28 -4.34
CA GLY A 292 -11.50 -11.83 -4.45
C GLY A 292 -11.63 -13.03 -5.39
N THR A 293 -10.54 -13.59 -5.93
CA THR A 293 -10.58 -14.89 -6.64
C THR A 293 -11.15 -15.97 -5.71
N ASP A 294 -12.00 -16.85 -6.22
CA ASP A 294 -12.54 -17.97 -5.44
C ASP A 294 -11.43 -18.98 -5.07
N ARG A 295 -11.40 -19.38 -3.80
CA ARG A 295 -10.49 -20.43 -3.29
C ARG A 295 -10.53 -21.69 -4.13
N ALA A 296 -11.72 -22.11 -4.58
CA ALA A 296 -11.87 -23.29 -5.42
C ALA A 296 -11.18 -23.15 -6.80
N ALA A 297 -11.13 -21.93 -7.37
CA ALA A 297 -10.45 -21.68 -8.63
C ALA A 297 -8.92 -21.69 -8.44
N VAL A 298 -8.42 -21.05 -7.37
CA VAL A 298 -7.00 -21.09 -7.00
C VAL A 298 -6.56 -22.51 -6.68
N GLU A 299 -7.32 -23.25 -5.86
CA GLU A 299 -7.05 -24.65 -5.52
C GLU A 299 -7.07 -25.56 -6.74
N GLN A 300 -7.97 -25.32 -7.71
CA GLN A 300 -8.01 -26.09 -8.95
C GLN A 300 -6.73 -25.91 -9.76
N ILE A 301 -6.20 -24.68 -9.82
CA ILE A 301 -4.94 -24.34 -10.49
C ILE A 301 -3.73 -24.89 -9.70
N LEU A 302 -3.80 -24.90 -8.36
CA LEU A 302 -2.78 -25.47 -7.49
C LEU A 302 -2.68 -27.00 -7.51
N LYS A 303 -3.71 -27.74 -7.97
CA LYS A 303 -3.65 -29.21 -8.09
C LYS A 303 -2.56 -29.69 -9.06
N ASP A 304 -2.25 -28.89 -10.08
CA ASP A 304 -1.21 -29.21 -11.07
C ASP A 304 0.20 -28.89 -10.56
N LEU A 305 0.31 -28.22 -9.41
CA LEU A 305 1.58 -27.85 -8.82
C LEU A 305 2.21 -29.04 -8.07
N LYS A 306 3.38 -29.48 -8.54
CA LYS A 306 4.15 -30.58 -7.95
C LYS A 306 4.99 -30.16 -6.72
N VAL A 307 4.53 -29.17 -5.96
CA VAL A 307 5.22 -28.57 -4.80
C VAL A 307 4.31 -28.69 -3.58
N PRO A 308 4.82 -29.04 -2.38
CA PRO A 308 4.01 -29.10 -1.17
C PRO A 308 3.28 -27.79 -0.86
N ILE A 309 1.99 -27.89 -0.55
CA ILE A 309 1.19 -26.80 -0.01
C ILE A 309 1.15 -26.97 1.51
N HIS A 310 1.73 -26.02 2.23
CA HIS A 310 1.73 -26.01 3.69
C HIS A 310 0.52 -25.22 4.19
N HIS A 311 -0.39 -25.90 4.89
CA HIS A 311 -1.57 -25.28 5.47
C HIS A 311 -1.30 -24.87 6.92
N HIS A 312 -1.67 -23.64 7.27
CA HIS A 312 -1.73 -23.22 8.67
C HIS A 312 -2.92 -23.88 9.39
N SER A 313 -2.84 -24.02 10.72
CA SER A 313 -3.81 -24.77 11.53
C SER A 313 -5.25 -24.25 11.50
N ASN A 314 -5.45 -22.99 11.09
CA ASN A 314 -6.76 -22.39 10.88
C ASN A 314 -7.40 -22.75 9.52
N GLY A 315 -6.66 -23.38 8.60
CA GLY A 315 -7.12 -23.68 7.24
C GLY A 315 -7.34 -22.47 6.33
N MET A 316 -6.96 -21.27 6.78
CA MET A 316 -7.16 -19.99 6.06
C MET A 316 -5.87 -19.47 5.41
N ASN A 317 -4.70 -19.97 5.80
CA ASN A 317 -3.40 -19.53 5.27
C ASN A 317 -2.64 -20.68 4.61
N TYR A 318 -2.21 -20.47 3.36
CA TYR A 318 -1.37 -21.41 2.61
C TYR A 318 0.03 -20.81 2.44
N ARG A 319 1.07 -21.63 2.58
CA ARG A 319 2.44 -21.32 2.18
C ARG A 319 2.93 -22.35 1.15
N ILE A 320 3.58 -21.90 0.09
CA ILE A 320 4.13 -22.74 -0.97
C ILE A 320 5.58 -22.33 -1.21
N ASP A 321 6.49 -23.30 -1.15
CA ASP A 321 7.94 -23.07 -1.20
C ASP A 321 8.51 -23.52 -2.55
N PHE A 322 8.67 -22.59 -3.49
CA PHE A 322 9.12 -22.88 -4.84
C PHE A 322 10.63 -23.14 -4.91
N ARG A 323 10.98 -24.32 -5.44
CA ARG A 323 12.35 -24.75 -5.74
C ARG A 323 13.27 -24.70 -4.52
N ALA A 324 12.73 -25.08 -3.37
CA ALA A 324 13.49 -25.39 -2.17
C ALA A 324 14.55 -26.45 -2.48
N LYS A 325 15.80 -26.22 -2.04
CA LYS A 325 16.88 -27.21 -2.14
C LYS A 325 16.69 -28.32 -1.10
N GLU A 326 17.31 -29.47 -1.35
CA GLU A 326 17.36 -30.56 -0.38
C GLU A 326 17.94 -30.08 0.97
N GLY A 327 17.32 -30.49 2.07
CA GLY A 327 17.65 -30.00 3.42
C GLY A 327 17.09 -28.62 3.78
N TYR A 328 16.28 -27.97 2.92
CA TYR A 328 15.54 -26.77 3.28
C TYR A 328 14.56 -27.04 4.44
N VAL A 329 14.63 -26.20 5.47
CA VAL A 329 13.69 -26.19 6.59
C VAL A 329 13.23 -24.76 6.82
N TYR A 330 11.94 -24.49 6.62
CA TYR A 330 11.33 -23.21 6.96
C TYR A 330 11.39 -22.98 8.48
N ASN A 331 12.15 -21.97 8.90
CA ASN A 331 12.28 -21.58 10.30
C ASN A 331 12.15 -20.06 10.43
N SER A 332 10.91 -19.55 10.45
CA SER A 332 10.63 -18.18 10.85
C SER A 332 10.15 -18.12 12.29
N GLU A 333 10.76 -17.23 13.08
CA GLU A 333 10.25 -16.91 14.42
C GLU A 333 8.80 -16.40 14.28
N ASN A 334 7.86 -17.17 14.86
CA ASN A 334 6.41 -16.95 14.85
C ASN A 334 5.64 -17.28 13.55
N GLY A 335 6.26 -17.90 12.54
CA GLY A 335 5.49 -18.58 11.47
C GLY A 335 4.63 -17.71 10.54
N MET A 336 4.73 -16.38 10.59
CA MET A 336 3.92 -15.43 9.81
C MET A 336 4.76 -14.52 8.89
N ARG A 337 6.02 -14.89 8.58
CA ARG A 337 6.96 -14.05 7.84
C ARG A 337 7.65 -14.83 6.73
N PRO A 338 7.96 -14.18 5.59
CA PRO A 338 8.71 -14.81 4.52
C PRO A 338 10.12 -15.22 4.95
N ASP A 339 10.61 -16.33 4.42
CA ASP A 339 11.98 -16.81 4.65
C ASP A 339 13.01 -16.06 3.78
N ILE A 340 13.18 -14.77 4.10
CA ILE A 340 14.09 -13.86 3.41
C ILE A 340 15.55 -14.36 3.47
N GLU A 341 15.94 -15.09 4.51
CA GLU A 341 17.31 -15.60 4.63
C GLU A 341 17.58 -16.76 3.66
N SER A 342 16.63 -17.68 3.49
CA SER A 342 16.77 -18.79 2.54
C SER A 342 16.64 -18.34 1.08
N LEU A 343 15.80 -17.34 0.82
CA LEU A 343 15.78 -16.63 -0.47
C LEU A 343 17.15 -15.99 -0.74
N ARG A 344 17.73 -15.27 0.23
CA ARG A 344 19.07 -14.66 0.12
C ARG A 344 20.20 -15.65 -0.12
N LYS A 345 20.10 -16.86 0.42
CA LYS A 345 21.10 -17.94 0.25
C LYS A 345 20.86 -18.78 -1.01
N GLY A 346 19.76 -18.54 -1.73
CA GLY A 346 19.33 -19.41 -2.84
C GLY A 346 19.11 -20.86 -2.41
N THR A 347 18.77 -21.11 -1.13
CA THR A 347 18.24 -22.39 -0.65
C THR A 347 16.74 -22.52 -0.90
N LEU A 348 16.09 -21.39 -1.17
CA LEU A 348 14.74 -21.24 -1.70
C LEU A 348 14.80 -20.25 -2.86
N GLN A 349 14.01 -20.42 -3.92
CA GLN A 349 13.96 -19.44 -5.04
C GLN A 349 12.71 -18.56 -5.01
N GLY A 350 11.60 -19.08 -4.48
CA GLY A 350 10.43 -18.27 -4.17
C GLY A 350 9.56 -18.86 -3.08
N GLN A 351 8.73 -18.03 -2.47
CA GLN A 351 7.77 -18.39 -1.44
C GLN A 351 6.47 -17.64 -1.71
N LEU A 352 5.36 -18.35 -1.79
CA LEU A 352 4.03 -17.78 -1.92
C LEU A 352 3.25 -17.97 -0.63
N TRP A 353 2.59 -16.91 -0.20
CA TRP A 353 1.57 -16.91 0.84
C TRP A 353 0.21 -16.62 0.22
N LEU A 354 -0.85 -17.31 0.67
CA LEU A 354 -2.24 -17.02 0.33
C LEU A 354 -3.05 -16.95 1.63
N GLU A 355 -3.88 -15.92 1.80
CA GLU A 355 -4.84 -15.78 2.90
C GLU A 355 -6.26 -15.77 2.33
N TRP A 356 -7.14 -16.57 2.93
CA TRP A 356 -8.55 -16.67 2.59
C TRP A 356 -9.38 -15.89 3.60
N ASN A 357 -10.34 -15.11 3.11
CA ASN A 357 -11.36 -14.55 4.01
C ASN A 357 -12.45 -15.58 4.34
N SER A 358 -13.32 -15.24 5.29
CA SER A 358 -14.41 -16.11 5.75
C SER A 358 -15.42 -16.52 4.67
N ARG A 359 -15.40 -15.89 3.48
CA ARG A 359 -16.25 -16.23 2.31
C ARG A 359 -15.50 -17.10 1.27
N GLN A 360 -14.34 -17.65 1.61
CA GLN A 360 -13.49 -18.46 0.70
C GLN A 360 -13.00 -17.69 -0.53
N LYS A 361 -12.73 -16.40 -0.35
CA LYS A 361 -12.21 -15.49 -1.37
C LYS A 361 -10.78 -15.11 -1.03
N LEU A 362 -9.92 -14.98 -2.04
CA LEU A 362 -8.52 -14.58 -1.88
C LEU A 362 -8.44 -13.17 -1.32
N GLU A 363 -7.90 -13.03 -0.11
CA GLU A 363 -7.80 -11.77 0.63
C GLU A 363 -6.38 -11.20 0.60
N ARG A 364 -5.39 -12.10 0.60
CA ARG A 364 -3.98 -11.79 0.45
C ARG A 364 -3.33 -12.85 -0.42
N LEU A 365 -2.39 -12.43 -1.24
CA LEU A 365 -1.47 -13.27 -2.00
C LEU A 365 -0.15 -12.53 -1.89
N ASP A 366 0.88 -13.10 -1.24
CA ASP A 366 2.23 -12.54 -1.22
C ASP A 366 3.21 -13.52 -1.85
N LEU A 367 3.62 -13.24 -3.09
CA LEU A 367 4.71 -13.94 -3.75
C LEU A 367 6.02 -13.19 -3.53
N TYR A 368 7.00 -13.89 -2.96
CA TYR A 368 8.38 -13.48 -2.76
C TYR A 368 9.31 -14.32 -3.63
N TRP A 369 10.25 -13.73 -4.37
CA TRP A 369 11.21 -14.51 -5.17
C TRP A 369 12.54 -13.79 -5.43
N THR A 370 13.50 -14.53 -5.99
CA THR A 370 14.82 -14.02 -6.41
C THR A 370 15.05 -14.27 -7.91
N ARG A 371 15.54 -13.25 -8.64
CA ARG A 371 15.89 -13.37 -10.07
C ARG A 371 17.00 -14.41 -10.28
N THR A 372 16.81 -15.25 -11.29
CA THR A 372 17.77 -16.32 -11.65
C THR A 372 19.07 -15.70 -12.17
N GLY A 373 20.20 -15.99 -11.51
CA GLY A 373 21.54 -15.62 -11.97
C GLY A 373 22.20 -14.41 -11.30
N ASP A 374 21.54 -13.73 -10.35
CA ASP A 374 22.21 -12.70 -9.54
C ASP A 374 22.93 -13.31 -8.33
N ASN A 375 24.24 -13.07 -8.22
CA ASN A 375 25.08 -13.49 -7.08
C ASN A 375 25.14 -12.44 -5.95
N ARG A 376 24.40 -11.33 -6.07
CA ARG A 376 24.30 -10.30 -5.04
C ARG A 376 23.14 -10.60 -4.09
N LYS A 377 23.17 -9.96 -2.92
CA LYS A 377 22.02 -9.96 -1.99
C LYS A 377 20.76 -9.59 -2.80
N PRO A 378 19.63 -10.33 -2.74
CA PRO A 378 18.39 -9.89 -3.36
C PRO A 378 18.05 -8.48 -2.87
N LYS A 379 18.28 -7.52 -3.77
CA LYS A 379 17.90 -6.11 -3.61
C LYS A 379 16.38 -5.99 -3.54
N TYR A 380 15.71 -6.83 -4.32
CA TYR A 380 14.28 -6.83 -4.53
C TYR A 380 13.73 -8.14 -4.01
N VAL A 381 13.20 -8.08 -2.80
CA VAL A 381 12.15 -9.00 -2.35
C VAL A 381 10.89 -8.44 -2.98
N PHE A 382 10.63 -8.82 -4.24
CA PHE A 382 9.37 -8.44 -4.88
C PHE A 382 8.24 -9.03 -4.06
N THR A 383 7.21 -8.24 -3.82
CA THR A 383 6.02 -8.62 -3.06
C THR A 383 4.83 -8.39 -3.96
N TYR A 384 4.56 -9.33 -4.86
CA TYR A 384 3.26 -9.35 -5.51
C TYR A 384 2.27 -9.79 -4.42
N GLY A 385 1.75 -8.79 -3.70
CA GLY A 385 1.29 -8.94 -2.32
C GLY A 385 2.02 -8.11 -1.28
N THR A 386 1.83 -6.81 -1.34
CA THR A 386 1.17 -6.15 -0.22
C THR A 386 0.20 -5.19 -0.83
N SER A 387 -1.05 -5.27 -0.39
CA SER A 387 -2.10 -4.45 -0.95
C SER A 387 -1.83 -2.98 -0.59
N PHE A 388 -1.23 -2.29 -1.54
CA PHE A 388 -2.04 -1.58 -2.50
C PHE A 388 -2.20 -2.52 -3.71
N GLY A 389 -3.32 -3.20 -3.99
CA GLY A 389 -4.48 -3.50 -3.16
C GLY A 389 -5.84 -3.18 -3.77
N GLY A 390 -6.19 -3.87 -4.84
CA GLY A 390 -7.26 -3.53 -5.78
C GLY A 390 -6.67 -3.90 -7.14
N SER A 391 -5.79 -3.03 -7.63
CA SER A 391 -4.73 -3.43 -8.55
C SER A 391 -3.52 -3.97 -7.78
N TRP A 392 -2.75 -4.88 -8.34
CA TRP A 392 -1.48 -5.33 -7.77
C TRP A 392 -0.31 -4.49 -8.29
N TYR A 393 0.75 -4.33 -7.49
CA TYR A 393 2.03 -3.71 -7.87
C TYR A 393 3.19 -4.72 -7.77
#